data_AF-A0A7X3KCQ9-F1
#
_entry.id   AF-A0A7X3KCQ9-F1
#
_cell.length_a   1.000
_cell.length_b   1.000
_cell.length_c   1.000
_cell.angle_alpha   90.00
_cell.angle_beta   90.00
_cell.angle_gamma   90.00
#
_symmetry.space_group_name_H-M   'P 1'
#
loop_
_entity.id
_entity.type
_entity.pdbx_description
1 polymer ?
#
loop_
_entity_poly.entity_id
_entity_poly.type
_entity_poly.pdbx_seq_one_letter_code
_entity_poly.pdbx_strand_id
1 'polypeptide(L)'
;YRVLESDTNLTYFWTFLSGKNEEQGIILYHHNQRRNGQVAKEVLGDFKGYLHCDMWSAYRSLDEVTLVGCWAHVRRKFFEATPKNADSNSLAKKGLSYCDQMFALEKQWEELDPEVRHQKRQEQLRPLMEEFFDWCREQYVLPESKLGRALKYSLDYESTFKTVL
;
A
#
# COMPACT_ATOMS: atom_id res chain seq x y z
N TYR A 1 11.24 -17.04 41.82
CA TYR A 1 10.05 -16.42 41.19
C TYR A 1 9.50 -17.43 40.20
N ARG A 2 8.23 -17.80 40.30
CA ARG A 2 7.58 -18.73 39.37
C ARG A 2 6.89 -17.86 38.33
N VAL A 3 7.46 -17.77 37.12
CA VAL A 3 6.77 -17.12 36.00
C VAL A 3 5.54 -17.97 35.75
N LEU A 4 4.34 -17.39 35.96
CA LEU A 4 3.10 -18.03 35.54
C LEU A 4 3.17 -18.14 34.02
N GLU A 5 3.12 -19.36 33.49
CA GLU A 5 2.88 -19.57 32.06
C GLU A 5 1.51 -18.95 31.75
N SER A 6 1.55 -17.75 31.18
CA SER A 6 0.38 -17.13 30.57
C SER A 6 0.30 -17.69 29.17
N ASP A 7 -0.78 -18.39 28.85
CA ASP A 7 -1.13 -18.68 27.46
C ASP A 7 -1.22 -17.34 26.70
N THR A 8 -0.21 -17.04 25.90
CA THR A 8 -0.14 -15.80 25.13
C THR A 8 -1.06 -15.92 23.93
N ASN A 9 -2.32 -15.53 24.11
CA ASN A 9 -3.24 -15.38 22.98
C ASN A 9 -2.75 -14.26 22.07
N LEU A 10 -2.50 -14.60 20.80
CA LEU A 10 -2.15 -13.62 19.78
C LEU A 10 -3.31 -12.64 19.61
N THR A 11 -3.06 -11.36 19.87
CA THR A 11 -4.04 -10.28 19.69
C THR A 11 -3.49 -9.22 18.75
N TYR A 12 -4.36 -8.37 18.23
CA TYR A 12 -4.02 -7.43 17.16
C TYR A 12 -4.39 -6.01 17.55
N PHE A 13 -3.53 -5.07 17.18
CA PHE A 13 -3.89 -3.66 17.11
C PHE A 13 -4.20 -3.31 15.66
N TRP A 14 -5.35 -2.70 15.46
CA TRP A 14 -5.75 -2.06 14.22
C TRP A 14 -5.50 -0.57 14.36
N THR A 15 -4.74 0.00 13.43
CA THR A 15 -4.45 1.43 13.42
C THR A 15 -5.17 2.08 12.26
N PHE A 16 -6.01 3.06 12.56
CA PHE A 16 -6.69 3.90 11.58
C PHE A 16 -6.26 5.34 11.77
N LEU A 17 -6.06 6.05 10.66
CA LEU A 17 -5.66 7.45 10.66
C LEU A 17 -6.61 8.21 9.73
N SER A 18 -7.04 9.39 10.17
CA SER A 18 -7.70 10.36 9.30
C SER A 18 -6.78 10.79 8.14
N GLY A 19 -7.37 11.22 7.04
CA GLY A 19 -6.62 11.85 5.95
C GLY A 19 -5.86 13.11 6.42
N LYS A 20 -4.75 13.43 5.76
CA LYS A 20 -3.89 14.60 6.09
C LYS A 20 -4.67 15.92 6.06
N ASN A 21 -5.73 15.99 5.27
CA ASN A 21 -6.53 17.19 5.00
C ASN A 21 -7.83 17.27 5.82
N GLU A 22 -8.08 16.32 6.73
CA GLU A 22 -9.25 16.37 7.61
C GLU A 22 -9.09 17.50 8.64
N GLU A 23 -10.17 18.24 8.91
CA GLU A 23 -10.17 19.35 9.91
C GLU A 23 -9.78 18.84 11.30
N GLN A 24 -10.23 17.64 11.66
CA GLN A 24 -9.90 16.96 12.90
C GLN A 24 -9.21 15.63 12.61
N GLY A 25 -7.88 15.64 12.68
CA GLY A 25 -7.08 14.43 12.58
C GLY A 25 -7.29 13.50 13.77
N ILE A 26 -7.60 12.23 13.50
CA ILE A 26 -7.74 11.17 14.50
C ILE A 26 -6.72 10.07 14.20
N ILE A 27 -6.10 9.55 15.25
CA ILE A 27 -5.34 8.30 15.23
C ILE A 27 -6.04 7.35 16.19
N LEU A 28 -6.65 6.30 15.65
CA LEU A 28 -7.36 5.29 16.41
C LEU A 28 -6.52 4.02 16.51
N TYR A 29 -6.25 3.59 17.74
CA TYR A 29 -5.70 2.27 18.04
C TYR A 29 -6.83 1.40 18.59
N HIS A 30 -7.27 0.42 17.81
CA HIS A 30 -8.32 -0.51 18.20
C HIS A 30 -7.72 -1.90 18.48
N HIS A 31 -7.75 -2.32 19.74
CA HIS A 31 -7.35 -3.67 20.14
C HIS A 31 -8.47 -4.67 19.86
N ASN A 32 -8.13 -5.80 19.24
CA ASN A 32 -9.07 -6.90 19.03
C ASN A 32 -8.33 -8.25 19.01
N GLN A 33 -9.01 -9.31 19.43
CA GLN A 33 -8.46 -10.68 19.31
C GLN A 33 -8.53 -11.21 17.87
N ARG A 34 -9.32 -10.57 16.99
CA ARG A 34 -9.52 -10.98 15.59
C ARG A 34 -8.78 -10.06 14.62
N ARG A 35 -8.35 -10.61 13.47
CA ARG A 35 -7.70 -9.88 12.35
C ARG A 35 -8.48 -9.98 11.02
N ASN A 36 -9.77 -10.32 11.08
CA ASN A 36 -10.60 -10.56 9.90
C ASN A 36 -11.45 -9.32 9.53
N GLY A 37 -12.13 -9.38 8.39
CA GLY A 37 -12.96 -8.28 7.86
C GLY A 37 -14.06 -7.80 8.80
N GLN A 38 -14.55 -8.67 9.70
CA GLN A 38 -15.58 -8.30 10.66
C GLN A 38 -15.12 -7.18 11.59
N VAL A 39 -13.85 -7.18 12.03
CA VAL A 39 -13.32 -6.10 12.86
C VAL A 39 -13.24 -4.80 12.07
N ALA A 40 -12.82 -4.85 10.80
CA ALA A 40 -12.80 -3.66 9.95
C ALA A 40 -14.21 -3.06 9.78
N LYS A 41 -15.23 -3.90 9.59
CA LYS A 41 -16.64 -3.47 9.54
C LYS A 41 -17.12 -2.86 10.85
N GLU A 42 -16.82 -3.50 11.98
CA GLU A 42 -17.19 -3.00 13.31
C GLU A 42 -16.56 -1.64 13.61
N VAL A 43 -15.31 -1.42 13.22
CA VAL A 43 -14.60 -0.16 13.47
C VAL A 43 -15.01 0.95 12.51
N LEU A 44 -15.15 0.64 11.21
CA LEU A 44 -15.47 1.65 10.18
C LEU A 44 -16.97 1.90 10.04
N GLY A 45 -17.83 1.03 10.57
CA GLY A 45 -19.28 1.20 10.54
C GLY A 45 -19.81 1.40 9.12
N ASP A 46 -20.55 2.48 8.93
CA ASP A 46 -21.16 2.92 7.67
C ASP A 46 -20.28 3.91 6.89
N PHE A 47 -18.97 3.99 7.19
CA PHE A 47 -18.05 4.88 6.50
C PHE A 47 -18.08 4.66 4.98
N LYS A 48 -18.24 5.77 4.25
CA LYS A 48 -18.19 5.83 2.79
C LYS A 48 -17.10 6.82 2.39
N GLY A 49 -16.22 6.41 1.49
CA GLY A 49 -15.10 7.25 1.07
C GLY A 49 -13.87 6.42 0.73
N TYR A 50 -12.71 7.05 0.83
CA TYR A 50 -11.44 6.44 0.46
C TYR A 50 -10.74 5.81 1.67
N LEU A 51 -10.36 4.53 1.56
CA LEU A 51 -9.54 3.84 2.55
C LEU A 51 -8.18 3.49 1.95
N HIS A 52 -7.15 4.21 2.39
CA HIS A 52 -5.76 3.94 2.00
C HIS A 52 -5.17 2.82 2.85
N CYS A 53 -4.93 1.66 2.27
CA CYS A 53 -4.50 0.48 3.02
C CYS A 53 -3.49 -0.41 2.29
N ASP A 54 -2.98 -1.42 3.00
CA ASP A 54 -2.01 -2.40 2.52
C ASP A 54 -2.61 -3.54 1.68
N MET A 55 -3.88 -3.37 1.27
CA MET A 55 -4.66 -4.38 0.56
C MET A 55 -4.78 -5.72 1.29
N TRP A 56 -4.73 -5.68 2.63
CA TRP A 56 -5.12 -6.84 3.42
C TRP A 56 -6.54 -7.28 3.07
N SER A 57 -6.74 -8.60 2.93
CA SER A 57 -8.00 -9.18 2.46
C SER A 57 -9.23 -8.79 3.29
N ALA A 58 -9.04 -8.45 4.57
CA ALA A 58 -10.11 -7.99 5.45
C ALA A 58 -10.85 -6.75 4.90
N TYR A 59 -10.12 -5.83 4.27
CA TYR A 59 -10.69 -4.57 3.77
C TYR A 59 -11.60 -4.77 2.55
N ARG A 60 -11.45 -5.89 1.82
CA ARG A 60 -12.30 -6.21 0.66
C ARG A 60 -13.75 -6.55 1.03
N SER A 61 -14.04 -6.69 2.32
CA SER A 61 -15.40 -6.89 2.80
C SER A 61 -16.18 -5.59 2.98
N LEU A 62 -15.53 -4.43 2.81
CA LEU A 62 -16.14 -3.11 2.97
C LEU A 62 -16.76 -2.64 1.64
N ASP A 63 -18.05 -2.92 1.46
CA ASP A 63 -18.72 -2.80 0.16
C ASP A 63 -18.90 -1.34 -0.31
N GLU A 64 -19.01 -0.38 0.61
CA GLU A 64 -19.25 1.04 0.31
C GLU A 64 -17.97 1.90 0.33
N VAL A 65 -16.80 1.26 0.46
CA VAL A 65 -15.50 1.93 0.60
C VAL A 65 -14.69 1.79 -0.68
N THR A 66 -14.18 2.92 -1.18
CA THR A 66 -13.23 2.94 -2.28
C THR A 66 -11.82 2.67 -1.75
N LEU A 67 -11.27 1.50 -2.07
CA LEU A 67 -9.92 1.12 -1.64
C LEU A 67 -8.84 1.86 -2.44
N VAL A 68 -7.88 2.43 -1.70
CA VAL A 68 -6.68 3.08 -2.24
C VAL A 68 -5.44 2.27 -1.84
N GLY A 69 -4.74 1.72 -2.83
CA GLY A 69 -3.60 0.84 -2.62
C GLY A 69 -2.38 1.59 -2.10
N CYS A 70 -1.78 1.10 -1.02
CA CYS A 70 -0.59 1.73 -0.45
C CYS A 70 0.68 1.44 -1.25
N TRP A 71 1.16 2.46 -1.97
CA TRP A 71 2.42 2.39 -2.73
C TRP A 71 3.66 2.16 -1.86
N ALA A 72 3.65 2.55 -0.59
CA ALA A 72 4.75 2.23 0.33
C ALA A 72 4.89 0.72 0.55
N HIS A 73 3.80 -0.04 0.47
CA HIS A 73 3.83 -1.50 0.54
C HIS A 73 4.42 -2.12 -0.72
N VAL A 74 4.14 -1.56 -1.90
CA VAL A 74 4.79 -1.95 -3.16
C VAL A 74 6.29 -1.73 -3.05
N ARG A 75 6.70 -0.51 -2.69
CA ARG A 75 8.11 -0.12 -2.53
C ARG A 75 8.86 -1.03 -1.56
N ARG A 76 8.27 -1.31 -0.38
CA ARG A 76 8.87 -2.20 0.63
C ARG A 76 9.11 -3.61 0.08
N LYS A 77 8.18 -4.17 -0.70
CA LYS A 77 8.35 -5.52 -1.28
C LYS A 77 9.52 -5.57 -2.26
N PHE A 78 9.67 -4.56 -3.12
CA PHE A 78 10.84 -4.46 -4.01
C PHE A 78 12.14 -4.25 -3.24
N PHE A 79 12.12 -3.44 -2.17
CA PHE A 79 13.27 -3.27 -1.29
C PHE A 79 13.68 -4.61 -0.63
N GLU A 80 12.74 -5.35 -0.04
CA GLU A 80 12.99 -6.66 0.58
C GLU A 80 13.48 -7.71 -0.42
N ALA A 81 13.06 -7.59 -1.68
CA ALA A 81 13.49 -8.42 -2.79
C ALA A 81 14.89 -8.05 -3.31
N THR A 82 15.45 -6.90 -2.92
CA THR A 82 16.76 -6.41 -3.40
C THR A 82 17.90 -7.01 -2.57
N PRO A 83 18.80 -7.82 -3.16
CA PRO A 83 20.01 -8.26 -2.47
C PRO A 83 20.95 -7.11 -2.12
N LYS A 84 21.72 -7.24 -1.03
CA LYS A 84 22.70 -6.22 -0.61
C LYS A 84 23.72 -5.86 -1.70
N ASN A 85 24.15 -6.86 -2.46
CA ASN A 85 25.17 -6.72 -3.52
C ASN A 85 24.54 -6.59 -4.92
N ALA A 86 23.25 -6.24 -5.00
CA ALA A 86 22.60 -6.07 -6.29
C ALA A 86 23.27 -4.95 -7.09
N ASP A 87 23.53 -5.20 -8.37
CA ASP A 87 23.98 -4.18 -9.31
C ASP A 87 22.79 -3.36 -9.84
N SER A 88 23.06 -2.39 -10.71
CA SER A 88 22.04 -1.56 -11.37
C SER A 88 21.09 -2.34 -12.29
N ASN A 89 21.47 -3.55 -12.71
CA ASN A 89 20.67 -4.39 -13.62
C ASN A 89 19.65 -5.28 -12.87
N SER A 90 19.69 -5.27 -11.54
CA SER A 90 18.72 -6.00 -10.71
C SER A 90 17.28 -5.53 -10.95
N LEU A 91 16.41 -6.47 -11.32
CA LEU A 91 14.96 -6.22 -11.47
C LEU A 91 14.33 -5.66 -10.19
N ALA A 92 14.78 -6.12 -9.01
CA ALA A 92 14.28 -5.61 -7.75
C ALA A 92 14.65 -4.13 -7.53
N LYS A 93 15.87 -3.73 -7.93
CA LYS A 93 16.27 -2.31 -7.92
C LYS A 93 15.51 -1.50 -8.95
N LYS A 94 15.22 -2.05 -10.13
CA LYS A 94 14.40 -1.38 -11.15
C LYS A 94 12.98 -1.09 -10.62
N GLY A 95 12.34 -2.07 -9.99
CA GLY A 95 11.02 -1.86 -9.35
C GLY A 95 11.07 -0.83 -8.21
N LEU A 96 12.14 -0.84 -7.41
CA LEU A 96 12.37 0.18 -6.38
C LEU A 96 12.55 1.58 -7.01
N SER A 97 13.27 1.68 -8.13
CA SER A 97 13.48 2.93 -8.85
C SER A 97 12.18 3.52 -9.40
N TYR A 98 11.28 2.71 -9.96
CA TYR A 98 9.95 3.19 -10.35
C TYR A 98 9.19 3.77 -9.16
N CYS A 99 9.19 3.07 -8.02
CA CYS A 99 8.56 3.58 -6.79
C CYS A 99 9.21 4.90 -6.33
N ASP A 100 10.54 4.99 -6.31
CA ASP A 100 11.25 6.19 -5.90
C ASP A 100 10.93 7.39 -6.80
N GLN A 101 10.82 7.17 -8.12
CA GLN A 101 10.41 8.19 -9.08
C GLN A 101 8.98 8.69 -8.81
N MET A 102 8.03 7.78 -8.61
CA MET A 102 6.63 8.14 -8.28
C MET A 102 6.55 8.94 -6.98
N PHE A 103 7.30 8.55 -5.94
CA PHE A 103 7.34 9.26 -4.66
C PHE A 103 8.00 10.64 -4.81
N ALA A 104 9.05 10.75 -5.63
CA ALA A 104 9.71 12.01 -5.90
C ALA A 104 8.77 13.01 -6.60
N LEU A 105 7.99 12.54 -7.57
CA LEU A 105 6.96 13.35 -8.23
C LEU A 105 5.89 13.83 -7.24
N GLU A 106 5.29 12.92 -6.46
CA GLU A 106 4.28 13.30 -5.46
C GLU A 106 4.81 14.29 -4.42
N LYS A 107 6.09 14.17 -4.03
CA LYS A 107 6.75 15.10 -3.12
C LYS A 107 6.94 16.49 -3.74
N GLN A 108 7.25 16.58 -5.03
CA GLN A 108 7.37 17.87 -5.73
C GLN A 108 6.04 18.62 -5.77
N TRP A 109 4.92 17.90 -5.67
CA TRP A 109 3.57 18.46 -5.76
C TRP A 109 2.87 18.57 -4.41
N GLU A 110 3.57 18.35 -3.30
CA GLU A 110 2.96 18.27 -1.96
C GLU A 110 2.20 19.54 -1.58
N GLU A 111 2.76 20.70 -1.93
CA GLU A 111 2.23 22.04 -1.60
C GLU A 111 1.40 22.66 -2.73
N LEU A 112 1.13 21.91 -3.81
CA LEU A 112 0.28 22.38 -4.90
C LEU A 112 -1.19 22.24 -4.54
N ASP A 113 -2.03 23.09 -5.14
CA ASP A 113 -3.48 22.96 -5.05
C ASP A 113 -3.94 21.57 -5.51
N PRO A 114 -4.98 20.98 -4.89
CA PRO A 114 -5.44 19.63 -5.21
C PRO A 114 -5.73 19.41 -6.69
N GLU A 115 -6.31 20.42 -7.36
CA GLU A 115 -6.63 20.38 -8.79
C GLU A 115 -5.37 20.36 -9.66
N VAL A 116 -4.38 21.21 -9.34
CA VAL A 116 -3.09 21.25 -10.06
C VAL A 116 -2.32 19.95 -9.83
N ARG A 117 -2.34 19.43 -8.59
CA ARG A 117 -1.73 18.14 -8.26
C ARG A 117 -2.40 17.00 -9.02
N HIS A 118 -3.72 17.00 -9.13
CA HIS A 118 -4.43 16.00 -9.94
C HIS A 118 -4.02 16.08 -11.41
N GLN A 119 -3.97 17.27 -12.01
CA GLN A 119 -3.49 17.45 -13.38
C GLN A 119 -2.05 16.91 -13.55
N LYS A 120 -1.15 17.20 -12.61
CA LYS A 120 0.22 16.65 -12.62
C LYS A 120 0.25 15.12 -12.54
N ARG A 121 -0.63 14.51 -11.75
CA ARG A 121 -0.79 13.05 -11.73
C ARG A 121 -1.21 12.53 -13.10
N GLN A 122 -2.16 13.17 -13.76
CA GLN A 122 -2.61 12.78 -15.09
C GLN A 122 -1.49 12.90 -16.14
N GLU A 123 -0.73 14.00 -16.11
CA GLU A 123 0.33 14.28 -17.10
C GLU A 123 1.59 13.44 -16.91
N GLN A 124 1.99 13.18 -15.66
CA GLN A 124 3.32 12.65 -15.34
C GLN A 124 3.28 11.34 -14.55
N LEU A 125 2.40 11.23 -13.55
CA LEU A 125 2.34 10.02 -12.71
C LEU A 125 1.66 8.86 -13.43
N ARG A 126 0.57 9.10 -14.15
CA ARG A 126 -0.17 8.11 -14.92
C ARG A 126 0.72 7.36 -15.92
N PRO A 127 1.45 8.04 -16.84
CA PRO A 127 2.31 7.31 -17.79
C PRO A 127 3.43 6.53 -17.10
N LEU A 128 4.04 7.07 -16.04
CA LEU A 128 5.06 6.34 -15.27
C LEU A 128 4.49 5.10 -14.56
N MET A 129 3.27 5.21 -14.04
CA MET A 129 2.57 4.11 -13.38
C MET A 129 2.16 3.03 -14.38
N GLU A 130 1.70 3.42 -15.58
CA GLU A 130 1.41 2.51 -16.68
C GLU A 130 2.67 1.76 -17.13
N GLU A 131 3.78 2.49 -17.36
CA GLU A 131 5.07 1.89 -17.68
C GLU A 131 5.53 0.88 -16.61
N PHE A 132 5.36 1.21 -15.33
CA PHE A 132 5.68 0.30 -14.23
C PHE A 132 4.85 -0.99 -14.28
N PHE A 133 3.54 -0.90 -14.54
CA PHE A 133 2.68 -2.09 -14.62
C PHE A 133 2.97 -2.93 -15.86
N ASP A 134 3.20 -2.30 -17.01
CA ASP A 134 3.60 -2.98 -18.24
C ASP A 134 4.92 -3.72 -18.02
N TRP A 135 5.92 -3.03 -17.45
CA TRP A 135 7.18 -3.64 -17.05
C TRP A 135 6.96 -4.83 -16.10
N CYS A 136 6.08 -4.72 -15.09
CA CYS A 136 5.80 -5.82 -14.18
C CYS A 136 5.27 -7.08 -14.91
N ARG A 137 4.43 -6.92 -15.93
CA ARG A 137 3.85 -8.04 -16.70
C ARG A 137 4.87 -8.75 -17.58
N GLU A 138 5.94 -8.06 -17.98
CA GLU A 138 7.01 -8.62 -18.80
C GLU A 138 8.01 -9.49 -18.02
N GLN A 139 7.94 -9.50 -16.68
CA GLN A 139 8.95 -10.17 -15.86
C GLN A 139 8.65 -11.66 -15.68
N TYR A 140 9.62 -12.51 -16.05
CA TYR A 140 9.58 -13.96 -15.84
C TYR A 140 10.48 -14.34 -14.66
N VAL A 141 9.88 -14.53 -13.49
CA VAL A 141 10.60 -14.88 -12.26
C VAL A 141 9.90 -16.00 -11.50
N LEU A 142 10.61 -16.64 -10.58
CA LEU A 142 10.01 -17.65 -9.68
C LEU A 142 8.88 -17.01 -8.85
N PRO A 143 7.62 -17.48 -8.93
CA PRO A 143 6.47 -16.82 -8.29
C PRO A 143 6.62 -16.63 -6.78
N GLU A 144 7.16 -17.64 -6.08
CA GLU A 144 7.31 -17.62 -4.61
C GLU A 144 8.57 -16.88 -4.13
N SER A 145 9.45 -16.47 -5.05
CA SER A 145 10.58 -15.62 -4.71
C SER A 145 10.10 -14.28 -4.14
N LYS A 146 10.97 -13.57 -3.42
CA LYS A 146 10.62 -12.23 -2.90
C LYS A 146 10.22 -11.28 -4.03
N LEU A 147 10.92 -11.34 -5.16
CA LEU A 147 10.62 -10.55 -6.35
C LEU A 147 9.29 -10.97 -7.00
N GLY A 148 9.05 -12.28 -7.13
CA GLY A 148 7.78 -12.81 -7.65
C GLY A 148 6.58 -12.35 -6.81
N ARG A 149 6.71 -12.36 -5.48
CA ARG A 149 5.70 -11.83 -4.56
C ARG A 149 5.53 -10.31 -4.63
N ALA A 150 6.59 -9.56 -4.94
CA ALA A 150 6.50 -8.12 -5.17
C ALA A 150 5.70 -7.82 -6.44
N LEU A 151 6.06 -8.45 -7.56
CA LEU A 151 5.37 -8.33 -8.85
C LEU A 151 3.90 -8.75 -8.74
N LYS A 152 3.64 -9.90 -8.12
CA LYS A 152 2.29 -10.41 -7.90
C LYS A 152 1.44 -9.42 -7.09
N TYR A 153 1.98 -8.88 -5.99
CA TYR A 153 1.25 -7.89 -5.19
C TYR A 153 0.94 -6.62 -5.98
N SER A 154 1.89 -6.15 -6.81
CA SER A 154 1.65 -5.00 -7.68
C SER A 154 0.52 -5.25 -8.68
N LEU A 155 0.54 -6.41 -9.35
CA LEU A 155 -0.43 -6.74 -10.39
C LEU A 155 -1.82 -7.10 -9.83
N ASP A 156 -1.88 -7.88 -8.74
CA ASP A 156 -3.14 -8.32 -8.13
C ASP A 156 -4.02 -7.14 -7.68
N TYR A 157 -3.41 -6.00 -7.35
CA TYR A 157 -4.09 -4.82 -6.81
C TYR A 157 -3.93 -3.56 -7.67
N GLU A 158 -3.55 -3.72 -8.94
CA GLU A 158 -3.28 -2.63 -9.89
C GLU A 158 -4.38 -1.55 -9.90
N SER A 159 -5.65 -1.96 -9.96
CA SER A 159 -6.78 -1.03 -9.98
C SER A 159 -6.82 -0.13 -8.74
N THR A 160 -6.54 -0.69 -7.56
CA THR A 160 -6.53 0.07 -6.30
C THR A 160 -5.35 1.04 -6.20
N PHE A 161 -4.21 0.71 -6.83
CA PHE A 161 -3.05 1.60 -6.90
C PHE A 161 -3.29 2.77 -7.86
N LYS A 162 -4.14 2.57 -8.89
CA LYS A 162 -4.56 3.59 -9.84
C LYS A 162 -5.65 4.52 -9.31
N THR A 163 -6.31 4.19 -8.19
CA THR A 163 -7.34 5.06 -7.56
C THR A 163 -6.83 6.46 -7.22
N VAL A 164 -5.52 6.65 -7.04
CA VAL A 164 -4.93 7.97 -6.73
C VAL A 164 -4.85 8.90 -7.95
N LEU A 165 -5.00 8.36 -9.17
CA LEU A 165 -4.91 9.10 -10.43
C LEU A 165 -6.21 9.85 -10.70
#